data_AF-A0A6N9UHF5-F1
#
_entry.id   AF-A0A6N9UHF5-F1
#
_cell.length_a   1.000
_cell.length_b   1.000
_cell.length_c   1.000
_cell.angle_alpha   90.00
_cell.angle_beta   90.00
_cell.angle_gamma   90.00
#
_symmetry.space_group_name_H-M   'P 1'
#
loop_
_entity.id
_entity.type
_entity.pdbx_description
1 polymer ?
#
loop_
_entity_poly.entity_id
_entity_poly.type
_entity_poly.pdbx_seq_one_letter_code
_entity_poly.pdbx_strand_id
1 'polypeptide(L)'
;AAPPTAAERAAATAAAARLLAPLFPEPLDHVLLQADLTAVAPGPLERGLADVLGVLADVESKGGATVYRFTPGSVRRALDAGQSAADLHTFLARHSRTPVPQPLTYLIDDVARRHGRLRVGAASAYVRCDDDATLDEILADKRAAGLGLRRL
;
A
#
# COMPACT_ATOMS: atom_id res chain seq x y z
N ALA A 1 18.53 -42.98 6.46
CA ALA A 1 17.25 -42.83 5.74
C ALA A 1 17.40 -41.74 4.69
N ALA A 2 16.80 -41.90 3.51
CA ALA A 2 16.76 -40.83 2.52
C ALA A 2 15.96 -39.63 3.07
N PRO A 3 16.35 -38.38 2.78
CA PRO A 3 15.58 -37.22 3.20
C PRO A 3 14.19 -37.23 2.56
N PRO A 4 13.15 -36.74 3.26
CA PRO A 4 11.80 -36.72 2.73
C PRO A 4 11.73 -35.82 1.50
N THR A 5 11.03 -36.31 0.48
CA THR A 5 10.72 -35.63 -0.77
C THR A 5 9.86 -34.39 -0.53
N ALA A 6 9.77 -33.49 -1.53
CA ALA A 6 8.93 -32.30 -1.44
C ALA A 6 7.44 -32.64 -1.22
N ALA A 7 6.96 -33.73 -1.84
CA ALA A 7 5.58 -34.20 -1.68
C ALA A 7 5.30 -34.72 -0.26
N GLU A 8 6.23 -35.50 0.31
CA GLU A 8 6.11 -35.99 1.69
C GLU A 8 6.13 -34.84 2.71
N ARG A 9 6.97 -33.82 2.49
CA ARG A 9 6.97 -32.61 3.33
C ARG A 9 5.65 -31.84 3.22
N ALA A 10 5.13 -31.63 2.02
CA ALA A 10 3.86 -30.93 1.82
C ALA A 10 2.69 -31.66 2.50
N ALA A 11 2.63 -33.00 2.38
CA ALA A 11 1.63 -33.82 3.05
C ALA A 11 1.74 -33.74 4.58
N ALA A 12 2.95 -33.79 5.13
CA ALA A 12 3.19 -33.62 6.56
C ALA A 12 2.78 -32.23 7.07
N THR A 13 3.10 -31.16 6.32
CA THR A 13 2.67 -29.79 6.64
C THR A 13 1.14 -29.65 6.64
N ALA A 14 0.45 -30.21 5.65
CA ALA A 14 -1.01 -30.19 5.59
C ALA A 14 -1.64 -30.97 6.76
N ALA A 15 -1.05 -32.10 7.14
CA ALA A 15 -1.50 -32.89 8.30
C ALA A 15 -1.31 -32.11 9.61
N ALA A 16 -0.14 -31.50 9.81
CA ALA A 16 0.13 -30.66 10.98
C ALA A 16 -0.83 -29.45 11.05
N ALA A 17 -1.06 -28.77 9.92
CA ALA A 17 -1.99 -27.63 9.85
C ALA A 17 -3.41 -28.02 10.28
N ARG A 18 -3.93 -29.17 9.81
CA ARG A 18 -5.26 -29.64 10.23
C ARG A 18 -5.34 -29.99 11.72
N LEU A 19 -4.29 -30.58 12.28
CA LEU A 19 -4.26 -30.96 13.70
C LEU A 19 -4.15 -29.74 14.62
N LEU A 20 -3.43 -28.71 14.19
CA LEU A 20 -3.22 -27.49 14.96
C LEU A 20 -4.34 -26.46 14.77
N ALA A 21 -5.04 -26.45 13.62
CA ALA A 21 -6.05 -25.43 13.32
C ALA A 21 -7.10 -25.21 14.43
N PRO A 22 -7.66 -26.25 15.09
CA PRO A 22 -8.62 -26.05 16.18
C PRO A 22 -8.04 -25.41 17.45
N LEU A 23 -6.71 -25.30 17.56
CA LEU A 23 -6.02 -24.74 18.73
C LEU A 23 -5.78 -23.23 18.60
N PHE A 24 -6.04 -22.65 17.42
CA PHE A 24 -5.87 -21.21 17.18
C PHE A 24 -7.22 -20.48 17.26
N PRO A 25 -7.24 -19.22 17.72
CA PRO A 25 -8.43 -18.39 17.64
C PRO A 25 -8.80 -18.12 16.17
N GLU A 26 -10.10 -17.90 15.93
CA GLU A 26 -10.57 -17.51 14.60
C GLU A 26 -9.97 -16.15 14.20
N PRO A 27 -9.44 -16.03 12.97
CA PRO A 27 -8.97 -14.76 12.45
C PRO A 27 -10.11 -13.74 12.36
N LEU A 28 -9.80 -12.50 12.71
CA LEU A 28 -10.73 -11.38 12.66
C LEU A 28 -10.71 -10.70 11.29
N ASP A 29 -11.89 -10.36 10.81
CA ASP A 29 -12.13 -9.60 9.58
C ASP A 29 -12.20 -8.08 9.83
N HIS A 30 -11.84 -7.61 11.02
CA HIS A 30 -12.00 -6.21 11.42
C HIS A 30 -10.96 -5.72 12.44
N VAL A 31 -10.91 -4.39 12.59
CA VAL A 31 -10.09 -3.65 13.55
C VAL A 31 -10.90 -2.58 14.28
N LEU A 32 -10.33 -2.03 15.34
CA LEU A 32 -10.86 -0.87 16.07
C LEU A 32 -10.05 0.38 15.69
N LEU A 33 -10.67 1.33 15.02
CA LEU A 33 -10.04 2.61 14.68
C LEU A 33 -10.16 3.60 15.84
N GLN A 34 -9.05 4.27 16.14
CA GLN A 34 -8.93 5.23 17.23
C GLN A 34 -8.60 6.63 16.70
N ALA A 35 -8.94 7.67 17.47
CA ALA A 35 -8.78 9.06 17.08
C ALA A 35 -7.31 9.53 16.96
N ASP A 36 -6.35 8.77 17.51
CA ASP A 36 -4.91 9.05 17.46
C ASP A 36 -4.22 8.44 16.23
N LEU A 37 -5.00 8.15 15.17
CA LEU A 37 -4.52 7.53 13.93
C LEU A 37 -3.97 6.12 14.14
N THR A 38 -4.62 5.32 14.98
CA THR A 38 -4.30 3.90 15.14
C THR A 38 -5.46 2.98 14.79
N ALA A 39 -5.10 1.76 14.37
CA ALA A 39 -5.99 0.62 14.31
C ALA A 39 -5.49 -0.45 15.29
N VAL A 40 -6.37 -0.98 16.12
CA VAL A 40 -6.06 -2.07 17.04
C VAL A 40 -6.72 -3.35 16.54
N ALA A 41 -5.92 -4.38 16.33
CA ALA A 41 -6.34 -5.74 16.06
C ALA A 41 -6.18 -6.58 17.34
N PRO A 42 -7.27 -6.91 18.06
CA PRO A 42 -7.21 -7.62 19.33
C PRO A 42 -6.89 -9.12 19.19
N GLY A 43 -6.69 -9.61 17.97
CA GLY A 43 -6.36 -10.99 17.64
C GLY A 43 -5.75 -11.09 16.24
N PRO A 44 -5.45 -12.31 15.76
CA PRO A 44 -4.93 -12.50 14.41
C PRO A 44 -5.96 -12.01 13.40
N LEU A 45 -5.52 -11.31 12.36
CA LEU A 45 -6.40 -10.86 11.29
C LEU A 45 -6.45 -11.88 10.16
N GLU A 46 -7.55 -11.88 9.42
CA GLU A 46 -7.57 -12.52 8.11
C GLU A 46 -6.45 -11.96 7.24
N ARG A 47 -5.81 -12.84 6.45
CA ARG A 47 -4.64 -12.47 5.64
C ARG A 47 -4.89 -11.26 4.74
N GLY A 48 -6.04 -11.23 4.06
CA GLY A 48 -6.38 -10.10 3.17
C GLY A 48 -6.45 -8.76 3.90
N LEU A 49 -7.03 -8.73 5.10
CA LEU A 49 -7.08 -7.52 5.93
C LEU A 49 -5.68 -7.14 6.44
N ALA A 50 -4.91 -8.12 6.92
CA ALA A 50 -3.55 -7.91 7.40
C ALA A 50 -2.62 -7.34 6.32
N ASP A 51 -2.71 -7.86 5.10
CA ASP A 51 -1.87 -7.45 3.97
C ASP A 51 -2.15 -6.00 3.57
N VAL A 52 -3.43 -5.62 3.46
CA VAL A 52 -3.80 -4.24 3.12
C VAL A 52 -3.41 -3.27 4.23
N LEU A 53 -3.66 -3.61 5.50
CA LEU A 53 -3.24 -2.79 6.64
C LEU A 53 -1.71 -2.68 6.74
N GLY A 54 -0.97 -3.73 6.38
CA GLY A 54 0.50 -3.71 6.36
C GLY A 54 1.09 -2.77 5.31
N VAL A 55 0.33 -2.44 4.26
CA VAL A 55 0.69 -1.38 3.31
C VAL A 55 0.26 0.00 3.83
N LEU A 56 -1.00 0.10 4.27
CA LEU A 56 -1.68 1.35 4.63
C LEU A 56 -1.24 1.95 5.97
N ALA A 57 -0.62 1.18 6.84
CA ALA A 57 -0.16 1.60 8.16
C ALA A 57 1.17 0.94 8.54
N ASP A 58 1.85 1.52 9.52
CA ASP A 58 3.07 0.96 10.10
C ASP A 58 2.71 0.15 11.37
N VAL A 59 3.35 -1.00 11.59
CA VAL A 59 3.10 -1.81 12.80
C VAL A 59 3.95 -1.29 13.95
N GLU A 60 3.32 -0.76 14.99
CA GLU A 60 4.01 -0.29 16.21
C GLU A 60 4.26 -1.41 17.21
N SER A 61 3.30 -2.33 17.36
CA SER A 61 3.38 -3.43 18.31
C SER A 61 2.70 -4.68 17.76
N LYS A 62 3.25 -5.86 18.09
CA LYS A 62 2.72 -7.18 17.75
C LYS A 62 2.47 -8.03 19.01
N GLY A 63 2.16 -7.38 20.13
CA GLY A 63 1.88 -8.04 21.41
C GLY A 63 0.53 -8.77 21.42
N GLY A 64 -0.14 -8.79 22.58
CA GLY A 64 -1.51 -9.36 22.69
C GLY A 64 -2.55 -8.69 21.80
N ALA A 65 -2.25 -7.51 21.27
CA ALA A 65 -2.96 -6.87 20.17
C ALA A 65 -1.94 -6.27 19.20
N THR A 66 -2.21 -6.37 17.89
CA THR A 66 -1.39 -5.69 16.89
C THR A 66 -1.90 -4.26 16.75
N VAL A 67 -0.99 -3.29 16.89
CA VAL A 67 -1.30 -1.87 16.76
C VAL A 67 -0.68 -1.36 15.47
N TYR A 68 -1.52 -0.79 14.61
CA TYR A 68 -1.17 -0.18 13.35
C TYR A 68 -1.27 1.33 13.49
N ARG A 69 -0.24 2.09 13.09
CA ARG A 69 -0.24 3.55 13.06
C ARG A 69 -0.36 4.04 11.62
N PHE A 70 -1.36 4.87 11.36
CA PHE A 70 -1.48 5.56 10.09
C PHE A 70 -0.60 6.82 10.11
N THR A 71 0.31 6.88 9.16
CA THR A 71 1.23 8.01 8.93
C THR A 71 1.06 8.55 7.52
N PRO A 72 1.40 9.82 7.23
CA PRO A 72 1.40 10.33 5.86
C PRO A 72 2.20 9.46 4.89
N GLY A 73 3.33 8.90 5.36
CA GLY A 73 4.17 7.99 4.58
C GLY A 73 3.47 6.67 4.26
N SER A 74 2.84 6.04 5.24
CA SER A 74 2.11 4.78 5.02
C SER A 74 0.91 4.93 4.07
N VAL A 75 0.11 6.00 4.23
CA VAL A 75 -0.98 6.32 3.30
C VAL A 75 -0.42 6.58 1.89
N ARG A 76 0.69 7.32 1.80
CA ARG A 76 1.36 7.58 0.53
C ARG A 76 1.78 6.28 -0.17
N ARG A 77 2.36 5.32 0.57
CA ARG A 77 2.71 4.00 0.03
C ARG A 77 1.50 3.26 -0.53
N ALA A 78 0.36 3.30 0.15
CA ALA A 78 -0.86 2.66 -0.35
C ALA A 78 -1.34 3.29 -1.67
N LEU A 79 -1.27 4.62 -1.80
CA LEU A 79 -1.59 5.31 -3.05
C LEU A 79 -0.57 5.00 -4.16
N ASP A 80 0.73 4.93 -3.83
CA ASP A 80 1.78 4.53 -4.77
C ASP A 80 1.62 3.07 -5.23
N ALA A 81 1.00 2.21 -4.41
CA ALA A 81 0.60 0.84 -4.77
C ALA A 81 -0.69 0.77 -5.63
N GLY A 82 -1.25 1.90 -6.04
CA GLY A 82 -2.39 1.98 -6.95
C GLY A 82 -3.76 2.06 -6.29
N GLN A 83 -3.85 2.18 -4.96
CA GLN A 83 -5.12 2.39 -4.27
C GLN A 83 -5.59 3.85 -4.45
N SER A 84 -6.90 4.08 -4.62
CA SER A 84 -7.46 5.43 -4.59
C SER A 84 -7.89 5.82 -3.17
N ALA A 85 -8.06 7.12 -2.89
CA ALA A 85 -8.60 7.57 -1.61
C ALA A 85 -9.99 6.97 -1.32
N ALA A 86 -10.82 6.81 -2.36
CA ALA A 86 -12.14 6.20 -2.24
C ALA A 86 -12.05 4.71 -1.86
N ASP A 87 -11.08 3.98 -2.40
CA ASP A 87 -10.84 2.58 -2.05
C ASP A 87 -10.41 2.46 -0.58
N LEU A 88 -9.51 3.34 -0.13
CA LEU A 88 -9.04 3.37 1.26
C LEU A 88 -10.18 3.67 2.24
N HIS A 89 -11.02 4.66 1.95
CA HIS A 89 -12.20 4.96 2.78
C HIS A 89 -13.19 3.79 2.80
N THR A 90 -13.46 3.18 1.65
CA THR A 90 -14.37 2.03 1.55
C THR A 90 -13.83 0.84 2.33
N PHE A 91 -12.53 0.58 2.23
CA PHE A 91 -11.85 -0.48 2.97
C PHE A 91 -11.95 -0.27 4.49
N LEU A 92 -11.62 0.93 4.97
CA LEU A 92 -11.69 1.26 6.39
C LEU A 92 -13.12 1.20 6.93
N ALA A 93 -14.10 1.69 6.16
CA ALA A 93 -15.50 1.62 6.54
C ALA A 93 -16.01 0.17 6.63
N ARG A 94 -15.50 -0.72 5.77
CA ARG A 94 -15.87 -2.15 5.76
C ARG A 94 -15.27 -2.92 6.94
N HIS A 95 -14.01 -2.66 7.25
CA HIS A 95 -13.24 -3.45 8.21
C HIS A 95 -13.10 -2.79 9.59
N SER A 96 -13.77 -1.66 9.85
CA SER A 96 -13.77 -1.04 11.17
C SER A 96 -15.03 -1.40 11.96
N ARG A 97 -14.86 -1.77 13.23
CA ARG A 97 -15.98 -1.91 14.19
C ARG A 97 -16.36 -0.59 14.86
N THR A 98 -15.54 0.43 14.72
CA THR A 98 -15.81 1.79 15.17
C THR A 98 -16.03 2.71 13.97
N PRO A 99 -16.75 3.84 14.10
CA PRO A 99 -16.78 4.84 13.04
C PRO A 99 -15.37 5.29 12.65
N VAL A 100 -15.14 5.54 11.36
CA VAL A 100 -13.84 6.05 10.89
C VAL A 100 -13.60 7.44 11.49
N PRO A 101 -12.51 7.65 12.25
CA PRO A 101 -12.23 8.94 12.87
C PRO A 101 -11.97 10.02 11.82
N GLN A 102 -12.55 11.20 12.01
CA GLN A 102 -12.33 12.35 11.13
C GLN A 102 -10.85 12.69 10.88
N PRO A 103 -9.92 12.61 11.87
CA PRO A 103 -8.50 12.83 11.61
C PRO A 103 -7.91 11.88 10.57
N LEU A 104 -8.35 10.62 10.56
CA LEU A 104 -7.91 9.62 9.59
C LEU A 104 -8.46 9.93 8.20
N THR A 105 -9.74 10.32 8.12
CA THR A 105 -10.34 10.76 6.86
C THR A 105 -9.55 11.93 6.26
N TYR A 106 -9.27 12.94 7.09
CA TYR A 106 -8.51 14.11 6.67
C TYR A 106 -7.09 13.78 6.22
N LEU A 107 -6.38 12.90 6.93
CA LEU A 107 -5.06 12.43 6.55
C LEU A 107 -5.07 11.80 5.15
N ILE A 108 -6.03 10.90 4.89
CA ILE A 108 -6.15 10.22 3.59
C ILE A 108 -6.40 11.24 2.47
N ASP A 109 -7.36 12.14 2.66
CA ASP A 109 -7.72 13.12 1.64
C ASP A 109 -6.60 14.14 1.39
N ASP A 110 -5.87 14.54 2.43
CA ASP A 110 -4.75 15.45 2.29
C ASP A 110 -3.55 14.82 1.57
N VAL A 111 -3.21 13.57 1.90
CA VAL A 111 -2.14 12.84 1.21
C VAL A 111 -2.54 12.55 -0.24
N ALA A 112 -3.79 12.15 -0.49
CA ALA A 112 -4.30 11.90 -1.84
C ALA A 112 -4.30 13.16 -2.71
N ARG A 113 -4.71 14.32 -2.15
CA ARG A 113 -4.63 15.62 -2.86
C ARG A 113 -3.20 16.00 -3.24
N ARG A 114 -2.21 15.59 -2.45
CA ARG A 114 -0.78 15.84 -2.70
C ARG A 114 -0.10 14.73 -3.52
N HIS A 115 -0.73 13.56 -3.62
CA HIS A 115 -0.27 12.43 -4.42
C HIS A 115 -0.26 12.78 -5.91
N GLY A 116 0.77 12.34 -6.63
CA GLY A 116 0.88 12.57 -8.08
C GLY A 116 1.12 14.03 -8.54
N ARG A 117 1.14 15.03 -7.64
CA ARG A 117 1.41 16.45 -7.99
C ARG A 117 2.84 16.71 -8.46
N LEU A 118 3.78 15.86 -8.07
CA LEU A 118 5.17 15.93 -8.49
C LEU A 118 5.61 14.54 -8.95
N ARG A 119 6.17 14.46 -10.16
CA ARG A 119 6.77 13.25 -10.71
C ARG A 119 8.26 13.51 -10.87
N VAL A 120 9.08 12.64 -10.30
CA VAL A 120 10.54 12.69 -10.45
C VAL A 120 10.95 11.49 -11.27
N GLY A 121 11.67 11.74 -12.37
CA GLY A 121 12.22 10.70 -13.23
C GLY A 121 13.68 11.02 -13.53
N ALA A 122 14.49 9.98 -13.74
CA ALA A 122 15.85 10.17 -14.23
C ALA A 122 15.78 10.56 -15.72
N ALA A 123 16.40 11.68 -16.08
CA ALA A 123 16.66 12.05 -17.46
C ALA A 123 18.14 11.79 -17.76
N SER A 124 18.42 11.02 -18.83
CA SER A 124 19.79 10.82 -19.30
C SER A 124 20.37 12.07 -19.96
N ALA A 125 19.51 12.95 -20.49
CA ALA A 125 19.85 14.26 -21.05
C ALA A 125 18.60 15.16 -21.06
N TYR A 126 18.79 16.49 -21.07
CA TYR A 126 17.74 17.49 -21.26
C TYR A 126 18.26 18.63 -22.17
N VAL A 127 17.34 19.24 -22.92
CA VAL A 127 17.64 20.40 -23.78
C VAL A 127 16.92 21.61 -23.20
N ARG A 128 17.67 22.70 -23.00
CA ARG A 128 17.15 24.01 -22.57
C ARG A 128 17.36 25.00 -23.70
N CYS A 129 16.36 25.83 -23.96
CA CYS A 129 16.47 27.01 -24.81
C CYS A 129 15.75 28.16 -24.10
N ASP A 130 16.22 29.39 -24.31
CA ASP A 130 15.53 30.59 -23.81
C ASP A 130 14.41 31.04 -24.77
N ASP A 131 14.39 30.50 -25.99
CA ASP A 131 13.32 30.71 -26.98
C ASP A 131 12.42 29.47 -27.10
N ASP A 132 11.15 29.65 -26.73
CA ASP A 132 10.14 28.58 -26.75
C ASP A 132 9.81 28.11 -28.17
N ALA A 133 9.91 28.99 -29.18
CA ALA A 133 9.59 28.65 -30.56
C ALA A 133 10.62 27.67 -31.14
N THR A 134 11.89 27.86 -30.84
CA THR A 134 12.96 26.92 -31.19
C THR A 134 12.71 25.52 -30.60
N LEU A 135 12.19 25.43 -29.37
CA LEU A 135 11.85 24.14 -28.77
C LEU A 135 10.67 23.44 -29.48
N ASP A 136 9.67 24.20 -29.91
CA ASP A 136 8.55 23.66 -30.70
C ASP A 136 8.99 23.18 -32.09
N GLU A 137 9.88 23.91 -32.75
CA GLU A 137 10.48 23.48 -34.03
C GLU A 137 11.25 22.17 -33.88
N ILE A 138 12.08 22.04 -32.84
CA ILE A 138 12.82 20.80 -32.55
C ILE A 138 11.87 19.63 -32.27
N LEU A 139 10.78 19.86 -31.53
CA LEU A 139 9.77 18.83 -31.24
C LEU A 139 8.99 18.41 -32.50
N ALA A 140 8.78 19.33 -33.45
CA ALA A 140 8.06 19.08 -34.70
C ALA A 140 8.96 18.47 -35.81
N ASP A 141 10.28 18.60 -35.73
CA ASP A 141 11.21 18.07 -36.73
C ASP A 141 11.25 16.53 -36.70
N LYS A 142 10.98 15.90 -37.85
CA LYS A 142 11.04 14.45 -38.05
C LYS A 142 12.41 13.85 -37.74
N ARG A 143 13.50 14.62 -37.88
CA ARG A 143 14.85 14.17 -37.54
C ARG A 143 15.01 13.95 -36.04
N ALA A 144 14.28 14.68 -35.21
CA ALA A 144 14.29 14.56 -33.75
C ALA A 144 13.37 13.44 -33.24
N ALA A 145 12.57 12.80 -34.09
CA ALA A 145 11.59 11.79 -33.68
C ALA A 145 12.23 10.59 -32.92
N GLY A 146 13.48 10.23 -33.26
CA GLY A 146 14.23 9.15 -32.59
C GLY A 146 14.70 9.50 -31.17
N LEU A 147 14.65 10.77 -30.77
CA LEU A 147 15.13 11.25 -29.47
C LEU A 147 14.08 11.10 -28.35
N GLY A 148 12.82 10.79 -28.68
CA GLY A 148 11.75 10.60 -27.68
C GLY A 148 11.51 11.82 -26.79
N LEU A 149 11.79 13.02 -27.30
CA LEU A 149 11.68 14.26 -26.54
C LEU A 149 10.25 14.48 -26.05
N ARG A 150 10.12 14.96 -24.82
CA ARG A 150 8.86 15.39 -24.22
C ARG A 150 9.03 16.78 -23.65
N ARG A 151 8.07 17.66 -23.93
CA ARG A 151 8.00 18.99 -23.30
C ARG A 151 7.63 18.81 -21.82
N LEU A 152 8.35 19.50 -20.96
CA LEU A 152 8.18 19.52 -19.50
C LEU A 152 7.54 20.84 -19.08
#